data_AF-A0A445CZI6-F1
#
_entry.id   AF-A0A445CZI6-F1
#
_cell.length_a   1.000
_cell.length_b   1.000
_cell.length_c   1.000
_cell.angle_alpha   90.00
_cell.angle_beta   90.00
_cell.angle_gamma   90.00
#
_symmetry.space_group_name_H-M   'P 1'
#
loop_
_entity.id
_entity.type
_entity.pdbx_description
1 polymer ?
#
loop_
_entity_poly.entity_id
_entity_poly.type
_entity_poly.pdbx_seq_one_letter_code
_entity_poly.pdbx_strand_id
1 'polypeptide(L)'
;MLCIITCFSNARKEGVSINPTFNVSVIFGKRDEPMLAACARQLIEKISLSGSSKPLVLSLGLKDHSKETLKGIISAVMDNGLW
;
A
#
# COMPACT_ATOMS: atom_id res chain seq x y z
N MET A 1 -13.06 -3.49 -11.36
CA MET A 1 -11.91 -3.17 -12.24
C MET A 1 -10.63 -3.66 -11.55
N LEU A 2 -9.62 -4.12 -12.30
CA LEU A 2 -8.33 -4.50 -11.73
C LEU A 2 -7.43 -3.26 -11.63
N CYS A 3 -6.89 -2.99 -10.44
CA CYS A 3 -5.94 -1.93 -10.18
C CYS A 3 -4.62 -2.53 -9.70
N ILE A 4 -3.51 -2.20 -10.37
CA ILE A 4 -2.17 -2.62 -10.00
C ILE A 4 -1.44 -1.39 -9.47
N ILE A 5 -1.00 -1.47 -8.22
CA ILE A 5 -0.34 -0.41 -7.48
C ILE A 5 1.00 -0.96 -7.03
N THR A 6 2.08 -0.24 -7.31
CA THR A 6 3.39 -0.57 -6.75
C THR A 6 3.67 0.39 -5.61
N CYS A 7 3.96 -0.18 -4.44
CA CYS A 7 4.41 0.53 -3.27
C CYS A 7 5.88 0.20 -3.02
N PHE A 8 6.71 1.22 -2.89
CA PHE A 8 8.10 1.03 -2.47
C PHE A 8 8.45 2.03 -1.37
N SER A 9 9.08 1.51 -0.32
CA SER A 9 9.68 2.30 0.75
C SER A 9 11.04 2.77 0.27
N ASN A 10 11.16 4.08 0.00
CA ASN A 10 12.45 4.67 -0.30
C ASN A 10 13.10 5.09 1.03
N ALA A 11 13.87 4.19 1.63
CA ALA A 11 14.74 4.52 2.76
C ALA A 11 15.93 5.35 2.23
N ARG A 12 15.71 6.65 2.03
CA ARG A 12 16.79 7.57 1.66
C ARG A 12 17.70 7.71 2.88
N LYS A 13 18.85 7.03 2.88
CA LYS A 13 19.91 7.24 3.88
C LYS A 13 20.58 8.59 3.59
N GLU A 14 19.96 9.69 3.98
CA GLU A 14 20.62 10.99 3.96
C GLU A 14 20.12 11.87 5.11
N GLY A 15 20.79 11.77 6.25
CA GLY A 15 21.03 12.87 7.19
C GLY A 15 19.88 13.46 8.01
N VAL A 16 18.60 13.34 7.64
CA VAL A 16 17.54 14.02 8.40
C VAL A 16 16.17 13.35 8.27
N SER A 17 15.55 13.11 9.42
CA SER A 17 14.20 12.55 9.62
C SER A 17 14.01 11.05 9.35
N ILE A 18 13.68 10.35 10.43
CA ILE A 18 13.50 8.89 10.59
C ILE A 18 12.15 8.43 10.01
N ASN A 19 11.55 9.17 9.08
CA ASN A 19 10.24 8.86 8.52
C ASN A 19 10.42 8.14 7.16
N PRO A 20 10.10 6.83 7.06
CA PRO A 20 10.15 6.13 5.79
C PRO A 20 9.26 6.84 4.78
N THR A 21 9.84 7.26 3.66
CA THR A 21 9.08 7.90 2.57
C THR A 21 8.49 6.80 1.70
N PHE A 22 7.18 6.57 1.84
CA PHE A 22 6.44 5.59 1.04
C PHE A 22 5.97 6.22 -0.27
N ASN A 23 6.48 5.72 -1.38
CA ASN A 23 5.99 6.07 -2.70
C ASN A 23 4.95 5.04 -3.15
N VAL A 24 3.79 5.54 -3.59
CA VAL A 24 2.68 4.73 -4.11
C VAL A 24 2.45 5.17 -5.55
N SER A 25 2.67 4.27 -6.50
CA SER A 25 2.41 4.53 -7.92
C SER A 25 1.40 3.53 -8.46
N VAL A 26 0.31 4.06 -9.03
CA VAL A 26 -0.68 3.25 -9.73
C VAL A 26 -0.15 2.96 -11.14
N ILE A 27 0.10 1.69 -11.44
CA ILE A 27 0.61 1.24 -12.75
C ILE A 27 -0.56 0.94 -13.69
N PHE A 28 -1.65 0.38 -13.16
CA PHE A 28 -2.79 -0.04 -13.96
C PHE A 28 -4.09 0.20 -13.20
N GLY A 29 -5.16 0.62 -13.90
CA GLY A 29 -6.48 0.87 -13.30
C GLY A 29 -6.84 2.35 -13.13
N LYS A 30 -8.07 2.61 -12.66
CA LYS A 30 -8.65 3.96 -12.53
C LYS A 30 -7.93 4.73 -11.41
N ARG A 31 -7.11 5.71 -11.79
CA ARG A 31 -6.29 6.54 -10.87
C ARG A 31 -7.10 7.52 -10.00
N ASP A 32 -8.38 7.70 -10.34
CA ASP A 32 -9.23 8.75 -9.78
C ASP A 32 -9.84 8.40 -8.41
N GLU A 33 -9.49 7.25 -7.83
CA GLU A 33 -9.95 6.87 -6.50
C GLU A 33 -8.84 7.07 -5.46
N PRO A 34 -8.76 8.27 -4.85
CA PRO A 34 -7.75 8.57 -3.83
C PRO A 34 -7.82 7.60 -2.64
N MET A 35 -8.97 6.95 -2.42
CA MET A 35 -9.15 5.91 -1.40
C MET A 35 -8.26 4.68 -1.63
N LEU A 36 -8.05 4.28 -2.89
CA LEU A 36 -7.25 3.10 -3.22
C LEU A 36 -5.76 3.37 -2.97
N ALA A 37 -5.30 4.55 -3.38
CA ALA A 37 -3.95 5.02 -3.10
C ALA A 37 -3.71 5.18 -1.58
N ALA A 38 -4.69 5.71 -0.85
CA ALA A 38 -4.62 5.82 0.61
C ALA A 38 -4.55 4.45 1.30
N CYS A 39 -5.27 3.45 0.79
CA CYS A 39 -5.20 2.08 1.34
C CYS A 39 -3.86 1.41 1.06
N ALA A 40 -3.34 1.54 -0.16
CA ALA A 40 -2.02 1.03 -0.49
C ALA A 40 -0.92 1.70 0.36
N ARG A 41 -1.09 3.00 0.67
CA ARG A 41 -0.21 3.74 1.59
C ARG A 41 -0.30 3.23 3.03
N GLN A 42 -1.50 3.07 3.56
CA GLN A 42 -1.69 2.49 4.90
C GLN A 42 -1.13 1.08 5.00
N LEU A 43 -1.28 0.27 3.95
CA LEU A 43 -0.77 -1.10 3.94
C LEU A 43 0.76 -1.12 3.99
N ILE A 44 1.45 -0.35 3.16
CA ILE A 44 2.93 -0.30 3.18
C ILE A 44 3.44 0.30 4.50
N GLU A 45 2.75 1.29 5.07
CA GLU A 45 3.07 1.81 6.40
C GLU A 45 3.00 0.71 7.46
N LYS A 46 1.92 -0.08 7.47
CA LYS A 46 1.73 -1.17 8.43
C LYS A 46 2.75 -2.30 8.23
N ILE A 47 3.05 -2.68 6.99
CA ILE A 47 4.06 -3.70 6.66
C ILE A 47 5.47 -3.24 7.05
N SER A 48 5.80 -1.96 6.81
CA SER A 48 7.08 -1.40 7.23
C SER A 48 7.20 -1.19 8.73
N LEU A 49 6.11 -0.88 9.43
CA LEU A 49 6.06 -0.94 10.91
C LEU A 49 6.28 -2.37 11.42
N SER A 50 5.83 -3.39 10.69
CA SER A 50 6.15 -4.79 10.97
C SER A 50 7.60 -5.18 10.63
N GLY A 51 8.43 -4.27 10.13
CA GLY A 51 9.86 -4.47 9.91
C GLY A 51 10.26 -4.80 8.46
N SER A 52 9.33 -4.77 7.50
CA SER A 52 9.64 -5.08 6.09
C SER A 52 9.81 -3.81 5.25
N SER A 53 11.00 -3.64 4.66
CA SER A 53 11.38 -2.52 3.79
C SER A 53 11.46 -2.90 2.30
N LYS A 54 10.81 -4.00 1.92
CA LYS A 54 10.85 -4.52 0.55
C LYS A 54 9.85 -3.79 -0.36
N PRO A 55 10.15 -3.64 -1.65
CA PRO A 55 9.17 -3.20 -2.63
C PRO A 55 8.03 -4.22 -2.74
N LEU A 56 6.79 -3.74 -2.74
CA LEU A 56 5.56 -4.52 -2.77
C LEU A 56 4.72 -4.13 -3.97
N VAL A 57 4.26 -5.14 -4.72
CA VAL A 57 3.27 -4.96 -5.78
C VAL A 57 1.93 -5.40 -5.25
N LEU A 58 0.99 -4.47 -5.21
CA LEU A 58 -0.39 -4.69 -4.78
C LEU A 58 -1.30 -4.75 -6.01
N SER A 59 -2.01 -5.86 -6.17
CA SER A 59 -2.98 -6.03 -7.24
C SER A 59 -4.37 -6.16 -6.61
N LEU A 60 -5.19 -5.11 -6.70
CA LEU A 60 -6.55 -5.10 -6.15
C LEU A 60 -7.56 -5.09 -7.29
N GLY A 61 -8.36 -6.15 -7.38
CA GLY A 61 -9.54 -6.21 -8.21
C GLY A 61 -10.80 -6.02 -7.39
N LEU A 62 -11.29 -4.79 -7.27
CA LEU A 62 -12.53 -4.50 -6.55
C LEU A 62 -13.67 -4.18 -7.50
N LYS A 63 -14.86 -4.67 -7.13
CA LYS A 63 -16.14 -4.31 -7.76
C LYS A 63 -16.80 -3.17 -6.99
N ASP A 64 -16.68 -3.19 -5.67
CA ASP A 64 -17.18 -2.17 -4.76
C ASP A 64 -16.01 -1.54 -4.00
N HIS A 65 -15.97 -0.21 -3.98
CA HIS A 65 -14.82 0.57 -3.49
C HIS A 65 -15.13 1.22 -2.12
N SER A 66 -16.06 0.63 -1.38
CA SER A 66 -16.44 1.09 -0.05
C SER A 66 -15.28 1.00 0.94
N LYS A 67 -15.25 1.95 1.89
CA LYS A 67 -14.24 2.01 2.95
C LYS A 67 -14.20 0.74 3.79
N GLU A 68 -15.35 0.09 4.02
CA GLU A 68 -15.43 -1.16 4.78
C GLU A 68 -14.68 -2.29 4.09
N THR A 69 -14.89 -2.47 2.78
CA THR A 69 -14.21 -3.51 1.99
C THR A 69 -12.70 -3.30 1.99
N LEU A 70 -12.26 -2.06 1.77
CA LEU A 70 -10.84 -1.69 1.81
C LEU A 70 -10.20 -1.98 3.17
N LYS A 71 -10.89 -1.63 4.27
CA LYS A 71 -10.41 -1.91 5.63
C LYS A 71 -10.33 -3.41 5.92
N GLY A 72 -11.31 -4.18 5.44
CA GLY A 72 -11.30 -5.65 5.53
C GLY A 72 -10.11 -6.26 4.80
N ILE A 73 -9.79 -5.78 3.59
CA ILE A 73 -8.63 -6.24 2.82
C ILE A 73 -7.33 -5.93 3.54
N ILE A 74 -7.16 -4.69 4.04
CA ILE A 74 -5.97 -4.33 4.81
C ILE A 74 -5.82 -5.26 6.02
N SER A 75 -6.90 -5.51 6.75
CA SER A 75 -6.86 -6.41 7.91
C SER A 75 -6.49 -7.83 7.51
N ALA A 76 -7.07 -8.37 6.45
CA ALA A 76 -6.80 -9.73 5.98
C ALA A 76 -5.36 -9.89 5.45
N VAL A 77 -4.85 -8.90 4.71
CA VAL A 77 -3.45 -8.91 4.25
C VAL A 77 -2.52 -8.82 5.46
N MET A 78 -2.84 -7.96 6.43
CA MET A 78 -2.01 -7.82 7.63
C MET A 78 -1.99 -9.09 8.50
N ASP A 79 -3.11 -9.82 8.54
CA ASP A 79 -3.23 -11.10 9.25
C ASP A 79 -2.42 -12.22 8.56
N ASN A 80 -2.33 -12.21 7.22
CA ASN A 80 -1.55 -13.20 6.48
C ASN A 80 -0.03 -13.06 6.69
N GLY A 81 0.50 -11.85 6.90
CA GLY A 81 1.87 -11.67 7.38
C GLY A 81 3.01 -12.20 6.48
N LEU A 82 2.78 -12.42 5.18
CA LEU A 82 3.73 -13.12 4.28
C LEU A 82 4.91 -12.24 3.76
N TRP A 83 5.51 -11.36 4.57
CA TRP A 83 6.52 -10.38 4.12
C TRP A 83 7.89 -10.44 4.83
#